data_AF-A0A5Q4Z234-F1
#
_entry.id   AF-A0A5Q4Z234-F1
#
_cell.length_a   1.000
_cell.length_b   1.000
_cell.length_c   1.000
_cell.angle_alpha   90.00
_cell.angle_beta   90.00
_cell.angle_gamma   90.00
#
_symmetry.space_group_name_H-M   'P 1'
#
loop_
_entity.id
_entity.type
_entity.pdbx_description
1 polymer ?
#
loop_
_entity_poly.entity_id
_entity_poly.type
_entity_poly.pdbx_seq_one_letter_code
_entity_poly.pdbx_strand_id
1 'polypeptide(L)'
;MKRFAVMILASVSALALAQKPAVYPAHGQSQQQQMSDDGACYSWAKQSTGIDPAVVAQTPPPPSGPTGARVRGAARGAAAGAIVGDVSNNDAGHGAAVGATAGALAGGVRSRQQHAAQAQTAQANQQSAMSTYWHAYGACMQGKGYTVQ
;
A
#
# COMPACT_ATOMS: atom_id res chain seq x y z
N MET A 1 33.52 -3.76 25.27
CA MET A 1 32.19 -3.16 25.07
C MET A 1 32.08 -2.65 23.63
N LYS A 2 31.58 -3.47 22.69
CA LYS A 2 31.42 -3.10 21.28
C LYS A 2 29.95 -2.76 21.03
N ARG A 3 29.65 -1.47 20.92
CA ARG A 3 28.33 -0.94 20.56
C ARG A 3 28.15 -1.11 19.05
N PHE A 4 27.39 -2.12 18.63
CA PHE A 4 26.94 -2.25 17.25
C PHE A 4 25.84 -1.23 17.00
N ALA A 5 26.18 -0.11 16.39
CA ALA A 5 25.22 0.85 15.87
C ALA A 5 24.58 0.28 14.60
N VAL A 6 23.35 -0.21 14.71
CA VAL A 6 22.54 -0.62 13.56
C VAL A 6 21.92 0.63 12.95
N MET A 7 22.48 1.10 11.84
CA MET A 7 21.86 2.14 11.01
C MET A 7 20.67 1.54 10.25
N ILE A 8 19.46 1.95 10.62
CA ILE A 8 18.22 1.65 9.92
C ILE A 8 18.15 2.59 8.70
N LEU A 9 18.46 2.10 7.49
CA LEU A 9 18.15 2.81 6.25
C LEU A 9 16.63 2.77 6.02
N ALA A 10 15.95 3.89 6.29
CA ALA A 10 14.58 4.11 5.86
C ALA A 10 14.56 4.49 4.38
N SER A 11 14.31 3.52 3.50
CA SER A 11 14.09 3.75 2.07
C SER A 11 12.72 4.41 1.85
N VAL A 12 12.70 5.74 1.73
CA VAL A 12 11.53 6.51 1.31
C VAL A 12 11.33 6.29 -0.19
N SER A 13 10.46 5.36 -0.57
CA SER A 13 10.04 5.21 -1.96
C SER A 13 9.03 6.33 -2.26
N ALA A 14 9.44 7.30 -3.06
CA ALA A 14 8.54 8.36 -3.53
C ALA A 14 7.43 7.73 -4.38
N LEU A 15 6.19 7.96 -3.96
CA LEU A 15 5.01 7.45 -4.61
C LEU A 15 4.69 8.35 -5.79
N ALA A 16 5.02 7.89 -7.00
CA ALA A 16 4.58 8.53 -8.23
C ALA A 16 3.07 8.34 -8.33
N LEU A 17 2.27 9.25 -7.76
CA LEU A 17 0.84 9.30 -7.99
C LEU A 17 0.62 9.46 -9.50
N ALA A 18 -0.25 8.64 -10.10
CA ALA A 18 -0.65 8.83 -11.49
C ALA A 18 -1.27 10.22 -11.60
N GLN A 19 -0.53 11.15 -12.23
CA GLN A 19 -0.94 12.54 -12.36
C GLN A 19 -1.80 12.71 -13.60
N LYS A 20 -2.57 13.81 -13.62
CA LYS A 20 -3.26 14.24 -14.84
C LYS A 20 -2.23 14.33 -15.97
N PRO A 21 -2.47 13.68 -17.12
CA PRO A 21 -1.55 13.75 -18.22
C PRO A 21 -1.53 15.18 -18.77
N ALA A 22 -0.40 15.62 -19.30
CA ALA A 22 -0.27 16.96 -19.84
C ALA A 22 -1.00 17.02 -21.18
N VAL A 23 -1.96 17.95 -21.31
CA VAL A 23 -2.78 18.10 -22.51
C VAL A 23 -2.43 19.42 -23.19
N TYR A 24 -2.05 19.35 -24.46
CA TYR A 24 -1.74 20.51 -25.28
C TYR A 24 -2.67 20.61 -26.50
N PRO A 25 -3.19 21.83 -26.82
CA PRO A 25 -4.04 22.05 -27.99
C PRO A 25 -3.23 21.97 -29.29
N ALA A 26 -3.49 20.98 -30.12
CA ALA A 26 -2.73 20.74 -31.35
C ALA A 26 -3.37 21.36 -32.61
N HIS A 27 -4.62 21.81 -32.55
CA HIS A 27 -5.39 22.29 -33.71
C HIS A 27 -5.99 23.68 -33.50
N GLY A 28 -5.34 24.53 -32.70
CA GLY A 28 -5.78 25.90 -32.46
C GLY A 28 -7.03 26.01 -31.59
N GLN A 29 -7.29 25.02 -30.72
CA GLN A 29 -8.40 25.09 -29.77
C GLN A 29 -8.22 26.28 -28.82
N SER A 30 -9.30 27.05 -28.60
CA SER A 30 -9.28 28.16 -27.65
C SER A 30 -9.23 27.65 -26.20
N GLN A 31 -8.81 28.50 -25.26
CA GLN A 31 -8.85 28.16 -23.83
C GLN A 31 -10.25 27.77 -23.36
N GLN A 32 -11.28 28.45 -23.86
CA GLN A 32 -12.67 28.15 -23.50
C GLN A 32 -13.08 26.75 -23.97
N GLN A 33 -12.68 26.39 -25.19
CA GLN A 33 -12.91 25.07 -25.75
C GLN A 33 -12.16 24.00 -24.94
N GLN A 34 -10.90 24.25 -24.60
CA GLN A 34 -10.11 23.33 -23.77
C GLN A 34 -10.74 23.09 -22.41
N MET A 35 -11.23 24.13 -21.72
CA MET A 35 -11.91 23.95 -20.43
C MET A 35 -13.20 23.13 -20.56
N SER A 36 -13.98 23.36 -21.63
CA SER A 36 -15.21 22.60 -21.88
C SER A 36 -14.91 21.13 -22.19
N ASP A 37 -13.91 20.88 -23.03
CA ASP A 37 -13.47 19.55 -23.42
C ASP A 37 -12.84 18.78 -22.26
N ASP A 38 -12.05 19.45 -21.43
CA ASP A 38 -11.53 18.90 -20.18
C ASP A 38 -12.68 18.38 -19.32
N GLY A 39 -13.68 19.22 -19.02
CA GLY A 39 -14.83 18.84 -18.21
C GLY A 39 -15.60 17.65 -18.79
N ALA A 40 -15.79 17.63 -20.11
CA ALA A 40 -16.43 16.51 -20.81
C ALA A 40 -15.59 15.22 -20.71
N CYS A 41 -14.26 15.30 -20.82
CA CYS A 41 -13.40 14.13 -20.70
C CYS A 41 -13.25 13.64 -19.26
N TYR A 42 -13.31 14.53 -18.26
CA TYR A 42 -13.38 14.14 -16.84
C TYR A 42 -14.63 13.30 -16.56
N SER A 43 -15.79 13.76 -17.04
CA SER A 43 -17.07 13.06 -16.84
C SER A 43 -17.11 11.76 -17.64
N TRP A 44 -16.64 11.77 -18.89
CA TRP A 44 -16.54 10.57 -19.72
C TRP A 44 -15.61 9.50 -19.11
N ALA A 45 -14.44 9.90 -18.62
CA ALA A 45 -13.50 8.97 -17.97
C ALA A 45 -14.12 8.33 -16.72
N LYS A 46 -14.84 9.12 -15.91
CA LYS A 46 -15.55 8.62 -14.73
C LYS A 46 -16.66 7.65 -15.12
N GLN A 47 -17.45 7.97 -16.15
CA GLN A 47 -18.55 7.12 -16.60
C GLN A 47 -18.05 5.83 -17.28
N SER A 48 -16.94 5.90 -18.01
CA SER A 48 -16.39 4.76 -18.75
C SER A 48 -15.61 3.80 -17.87
N THR A 49 -14.92 4.29 -16.85
CA THR A 49 -14.10 3.46 -15.94
C THR A 49 -14.84 3.10 -14.66
N GLY A 50 -15.88 3.85 -14.28
CA GLY A 50 -16.51 3.77 -12.96
C GLY A 50 -15.65 4.32 -11.82
N ILE A 51 -14.49 4.93 -12.13
CA ILE A 51 -13.52 5.40 -11.14
C ILE A 51 -13.74 6.90 -10.90
N ASP A 52 -13.91 7.26 -9.62
CA ASP A 52 -13.89 8.66 -9.18
C ASP A 52 -12.49 9.01 -8.63
N PRO A 53 -11.71 9.87 -9.33
CA PRO A 53 -10.37 10.22 -8.88
C PRO A 53 -10.37 10.95 -7.53
N ALA A 54 -11.44 11.67 -7.18
CA ALA A 54 -11.53 12.36 -5.88
C ALA A 54 -11.67 11.36 -4.73
N VAL A 55 -12.43 10.28 -4.92
CA VAL A 55 -12.59 9.21 -3.91
C VAL A 55 -11.30 8.41 -3.78
N VAL A 56 -10.68 8.07 -4.91
CA VAL A 56 -9.41 7.32 -4.92
C VAL A 56 -8.31 8.12 -4.24
N ALA A 57 -8.21 9.43 -4.48
CA ALA A 57 -7.20 10.30 -3.85
C ALA A 57 -7.38 10.44 -2.33
N GLN A 58 -8.61 10.29 -1.83
CA GLN A 58 -8.94 10.43 -0.40
C GLN A 58 -8.84 9.12 0.39
N THR A 59 -8.48 7.99 -0.24
CA THR A 59 -8.41 6.70 0.45
C THR A 59 -7.29 6.72 1.50
N PRO A 60 -7.60 6.59 2.80
CA PRO A 60 -6.60 6.66 3.85
C PRO A 60 -5.68 5.42 3.82
N PRO A 61 -4.40 5.57 4.24
CA PRO A 61 -3.52 4.42 4.38
C PRO A 61 -4.05 3.44 5.43
N PRO A 62 -3.77 2.13 5.29
CA PRO A 62 -4.23 1.15 6.26
C PRO A 62 -3.71 1.46 7.67
N PRO A 63 -4.53 1.27 8.71
CA PRO A 63 -4.19 1.66 10.07
C PRO A 63 -2.98 0.89 10.60
N SER A 64 -1.99 1.61 11.12
CA SER A 64 -0.83 1.05 11.82
C SER A 64 -1.09 1.00 13.32
N GLY A 65 -1.79 -0.03 13.80
CA GLY A 65 -2.15 -0.22 15.20
C GLY A 65 -1.62 -1.53 15.80
N PRO A 66 -1.57 -1.66 17.14
CA PRO A 66 -1.20 -2.91 17.80
C PRO A 66 -2.26 -4.00 17.53
N THR A 67 -1.86 -5.03 16.78
CA THR A 67 -2.74 -6.13 16.31
C THR A 67 -2.91 -7.29 17.27
N GLY A 68 -2.34 -7.22 18.48
CA GLY A 68 -2.24 -8.37 19.38
C GLY A 68 -1.36 -9.51 18.84
N ALA A 69 -0.72 -9.36 17.69
CA ALA A 69 0.08 -10.40 17.03
C ALA A 69 1.26 -10.87 17.87
N ARG A 70 1.82 -10.01 18.73
CA ARG A 70 2.85 -10.39 19.71
C ARG A 70 2.29 -11.30 20.80
N VAL A 71 1.09 -11.03 21.31
CA VAL A 71 0.41 -11.86 22.33
C VAL A 71 0.02 -13.22 21.75
N ARG A 72 -0.60 -13.21 20.56
CA ARG A 72 -0.94 -14.45 19.82
C ARG A 72 0.31 -15.26 19.46
N GLY A 73 1.38 -14.57 19.07
CA GLY A 73 2.68 -15.18 18.80
C GLY A 73 3.27 -15.80 20.06
N ALA A 74 3.22 -15.10 21.19
CA ALA A 74 3.71 -15.60 22.47
C ALA A 74 2.93 -16.83 22.95
N ALA A 75 1.60 -16.80 22.90
CA ALA A 75 0.77 -17.93 23.30
C ALA A 75 1.04 -19.18 22.44
N ARG A 76 1.15 -19.00 21.10
CA ARG A 76 1.48 -20.09 20.17
C ARG A 76 2.89 -20.62 20.38
N GLY A 77 3.85 -19.72 20.58
CA GLY A 77 5.23 -20.08 20.83
C GLY A 77 5.39 -20.82 22.17
N ALA A 78 4.68 -20.41 23.21
CA ALA A 78 4.67 -21.07 24.51
C ALA A 78 4.15 -22.50 24.42
N ALA A 79 3.01 -22.69 23.75
CA ALA A 79 2.43 -24.02 23.53
C ALA A 79 3.38 -24.93 22.73
N ALA A 80 4.00 -24.41 21.65
CA ALA A 80 4.95 -25.18 20.85
C ALA A 80 6.24 -25.49 21.62
N GLY A 81 6.75 -24.55 22.42
CA GLY A 81 7.97 -24.72 23.21
C GLY A 81 7.79 -25.67 24.40
N ALA A 82 6.59 -25.75 24.98
CA ALA A 82 6.27 -26.71 26.04
C ALA A 82 6.34 -28.16 25.52
N ILE A 83 5.82 -28.42 24.32
CA ILE A 83 5.82 -29.75 23.69
C ILE A 83 7.25 -30.22 23.41
N VAL A 84 8.15 -29.32 23.00
CA VAL A 84 9.54 -29.66 22.70
C VAL A 84 10.38 -29.81 23.98
N GLY A 85 10.09 -29.04 25.02
CA GLY A 85 10.82 -29.08 26.30
C GLY A 85 10.63 -30.38 27.10
N ASP A 86 9.49 -31.06 26.94
CA ASP A 86 9.24 -32.38 27.54
C ASP A 86 10.12 -33.48 26.94
N VAL A 87 10.56 -33.32 25.68
CA VAL A 87 11.39 -34.32 24.99
C VAL A 87 12.86 -34.21 25.39
N SER A 88 13.33 -33.06 25.90
CA SER A 88 14.76 -32.77 26.05
C SER A 88 15.33 -32.69 27.47
N ASN A 89 14.52 -32.63 28.56
CA ASN A 89 14.95 -32.84 29.97
C ASN A 89 13.87 -32.45 31.02
N ASN A 90 12.57 -32.77 30.80
CA ASN A 90 11.49 -32.50 31.76
C ASN A 90 11.34 -31.02 32.23
N ASP A 91 11.64 -30.04 31.36
CA ASP A 91 11.46 -28.61 31.69
C ASP A 91 10.53 -27.91 30.69
N ALA A 92 9.30 -28.42 30.61
CA ALA A 92 8.24 -27.84 29.80
C ALA A 92 8.03 -26.34 30.09
N GLY A 93 8.24 -25.89 31.34
CA GLY A 93 8.15 -24.48 31.74
C GLY A 93 9.26 -23.61 31.12
N HIS A 94 10.49 -24.11 31.05
CA HIS A 94 11.59 -23.39 30.40
C HIS A 94 11.38 -23.33 28.89
N GLY A 95 11.00 -24.45 28.27
CA GLY A 95 10.64 -24.52 26.85
C GLY A 95 9.48 -23.60 26.48
N ALA A 96 8.46 -23.51 27.34
CA ALA A 96 7.34 -22.60 27.16
C ALA A 96 7.75 -21.13 27.24
N ALA A 97 8.62 -20.74 28.19
CA ALA A 97 9.08 -19.36 28.31
C ALA A 97 9.95 -18.91 27.10
N VAL A 98 10.86 -19.79 26.66
CA VAL A 98 11.68 -19.57 25.46
C VAL A 98 10.81 -19.52 24.21
N GLY A 99 9.87 -20.45 24.09
CA GLY A 99 8.89 -20.47 23.01
C GLY A 99 8.02 -19.21 22.98
N ALA A 100 7.56 -18.72 24.14
CA ALA A 100 6.74 -17.51 24.25
C ALA A 100 7.49 -16.26 23.77
N THR A 101 8.74 -16.09 24.18
CA THR A 101 9.56 -14.94 23.76
C THR A 101 9.89 -15.00 22.27
N ALA A 102 10.31 -16.16 21.77
CA ALA A 102 10.55 -16.36 20.33
C ALA A 102 9.28 -16.14 19.49
N GLY A 103 8.15 -16.69 19.94
CA GLY A 103 6.84 -16.53 19.30
C GLY A 103 6.35 -15.08 19.31
N ALA A 104 6.57 -14.32 20.39
CA ALA A 104 6.22 -12.90 20.46
C ALA A 104 7.00 -12.06 19.43
N LEU A 105 8.29 -12.35 19.27
CA LEU A 105 9.15 -11.69 18.29
C LEU A 105 8.74 -12.05 16.86
N ALA A 106 8.57 -13.34 16.57
CA ALA A 106 8.15 -13.82 15.26
C ALA A 106 6.75 -13.28 14.88
N GLY A 107 5.81 -13.26 15.83
CA GLY A 107 4.48 -12.67 15.66
C GLY A 107 4.55 -11.17 15.37
N GLY A 108 5.43 -10.44 16.07
CA GLY A 108 5.65 -9.01 15.82
C GLY A 108 6.24 -8.71 14.44
N VAL A 109 7.21 -9.51 13.99
CA VAL A 109 7.82 -9.37 12.65
C VAL A 109 6.78 -9.68 11.56
N ARG A 110 6.06 -10.80 11.69
CA ARG A 110 5.01 -11.18 10.73
C ARG A 110 3.92 -10.12 10.65
N SER A 111 3.50 -9.54 11.77
CA SER A 111 2.51 -8.45 11.76
C SER A 111 3.02 -7.24 10.97
N ARG A 112 4.27 -6.82 11.19
CA ARG A 112 4.85 -5.71 10.42
C ARG A 112 4.92 -6.02 8.93
N GLN A 113 5.34 -7.23 8.57
CA GLN A 113 5.38 -7.65 7.17
C GLN A 113 3.99 -7.66 6.54
N GLN A 114 2.97 -8.13 7.27
CA GLN A 114 1.57 -8.10 6.82
C GLN A 114 1.07 -6.67 6.64
N HIS A 115 1.36 -5.75 7.57
CA HIS A 115 0.98 -4.34 7.41
C HIS A 115 1.69 -3.68 6.23
N ALA A 116 2.99 -3.93 6.06
CA ALA A 116 3.75 -3.41 4.94
C ALA A 116 3.20 -3.93 3.60
N ALA A 117 2.90 -5.23 3.53
CA ALA A 117 2.28 -5.83 2.35
C ALA A 117 0.88 -5.25 2.07
N GLN A 118 0.03 -5.08 3.10
CA GLN A 118 -1.29 -4.48 2.97
C GLN A 118 -1.22 -3.02 2.51
N ALA A 119 -0.30 -2.23 3.08
CA ALA A 119 -0.06 -0.84 2.66
C ALA A 119 0.38 -0.79 1.20
N GLN A 120 1.30 -1.67 0.80
CA GLN A 120 1.80 -1.72 -0.57
C GLN A 120 0.73 -2.17 -1.57
N THR A 121 -0.13 -3.12 -1.21
CA THR A 121 -1.26 -3.53 -2.06
C THR A 121 -2.31 -2.43 -2.17
N ALA A 122 -2.70 -1.79 -1.07
CA ALA A 122 -3.67 -0.68 -1.09
C ALA A 122 -3.17 0.48 -1.97
N GLN A 123 -1.89 0.80 -1.85
CA GLN A 123 -1.20 1.79 -2.65
C GLN A 123 -1.14 1.43 -4.14
N ALA A 124 -0.79 0.19 -4.47
CA ALA A 124 -0.76 -0.28 -5.85
C ALA A 124 -2.14 -0.23 -6.49
N ASN A 125 -3.19 -0.59 -5.74
CA ASN A 125 -4.57 -0.53 -6.21
C ASN A 125 -5.02 0.91 -6.47
N GLN A 126 -4.69 1.84 -5.56
CA GLN A 126 -4.98 3.27 -5.73
C GLN A 126 -4.29 3.82 -6.99
N GLN A 127 -3.02 3.48 -7.18
CA GLN A 127 -2.24 3.90 -8.34
C GLN A 127 -2.79 3.32 -9.65
N SER A 128 -3.15 2.04 -9.66
CA SER A 128 -3.73 1.38 -10.83
C SER A 128 -5.08 2.00 -11.21
N ALA A 129 -5.93 2.29 -10.23
CA ALA A 129 -7.21 2.94 -10.47
C ALA A 129 -7.03 4.35 -11.06
N MET A 130 -6.11 5.14 -10.48
CA MET A 130 -5.82 6.48 -10.96
C MET A 130 -5.20 6.47 -12.37
N SER A 131 -4.28 5.55 -12.65
CA SER A 131 -3.71 5.36 -14.00
C SER A 131 -4.77 4.98 -15.02
N THR A 132 -5.70 4.08 -14.67
CA THR A 132 -6.82 3.67 -15.54
C THR A 132 -7.72 4.86 -15.87
N TYR A 133 -8.04 5.67 -14.85
CA TYR A 133 -8.83 6.89 -15.02
C TYR A 133 -8.15 7.88 -15.97
N TRP A 134 -6.87 8.18 -15.75
CA TRP A 134 -6.12 9.13 -16.56
C TRP A 134 -5.86 8.63 -17.99
N HIS A 135 -5.73 7.32 -18.19
CA HIS A 135 -5.66 6.74 -19.52
C HIS A 135 -6.96 6.97 -20.30
N ALA A 136 -8.12 6.77 -19.66
CA ALA A 136 -9.41 7.07 -20.28
C ALA A 136 -9.52 8.57 -20.60
N TYR A 137 -9.23 9.44 -19.62
CA TYR A 137 -9.21 10.89 -19.86
C TYR A 137 -8.31 11.27 -21.04
N GLY A 138 -7.08 10.74 -21.09
CA GLY A 138 -6.14 10.96 -22.18
C GLY A 138 -6.67 10.50 -23.54
N ALA A 139 -7.30 9.32 -23.61
CA ALA A 139 -7.91 8.82 -24.83
C ALA A 139 -9.03 9.74 -25.34
N CYS A 140 -9.86 10.27 -24.44
CA CYS A 140 -10.90 11.23 -24.78
C CYS A 140 -10.32 12.55 -25.32
N MET A 141 -9.32 13.09 -24.65
CA MET A 141 -8.64 14.31 -25.09
C MET A 141 -7.94 14.10 -26.45
N GLN A 142 -7.30 12.96 -26.64
CA GLN A 142 -6.68 12.60 -27.91
C GLN A 142 -7.72 12.49 -29.05
N GLY A 143 -8.90 11.92 -28.79
CA GLY A 143 -10.01 11.88 -29.74
C GLY A 143 -10.58 13.25 -30.10
N LYS A 144 -10.40 14.26 -29.23
CA LYS A 144 -10.76 15.67 -29.49
C LYS A 144 -9.65 16.47 -30.16
N GLY A 145 -8.55 15.82 -30.54
CA GLY A 145 -7.44 16.46 -31.24
C GLY A 145 -6.49 17.21 -30.32
N TYR A 146 -6.41 16.81 -29.05
CA TYR A 146 -5.34 17.25 -28.15
C TYR A 146 -4.17 16.27 -28.19
N THR A 147 -2.96 16.78 -28.04
CA THR A 147 -1.79 15.95 -27.78
C THR A 147 -1.68 15.72 -26.27
N VAL A 148 -1.53 14.47 -25.87
CA VAL A 148 -1.48 14.03 -24.47
C VAL A 148 -0.10 13.43 -24.18
N GLN A 149 0.54 13.85 -23.08
CA GLN A 149 1.85 13.36 -22.61
C GLN A 149 1.78 12.83 -21.17
#